data_AF-A0A1H7QGQ3-F1
#
_entry.id   AF-A0A1H7QGQ3-F1
#
_cell.length_a   1.000
_cell.length_b   1.000
_cell.length_c   1.000
_cell.angle_alpha   90.00
_cell.angle_beta   90.00
_cell.angle_gamma   90.00
#
_symmetry.space_group_name_H-M   'P 1'
#
loop_
_entity.id
_entity.type
_entity.pdbx_description
1 polymer ?
#
loop_
_entity_poly.entity_id
_entity_poly.type
_entity_poly.pdbx_seq_one_letter_code
_entity_poly.pdbx_strand_id
1 'polypeptide(L)'
;MKSEEYPKLSRLMENDELWHHVKDFDTLLDRSKARLPLDEGGNETVKVAHLLHELAYAHFFSTLVFRFKTREIARGIFDAETQCNLVVLFNLARAFMEHTASLAFQNQALEKAVSDIETKQVFDQVDRTIRKHRKIVDRLYYGGESGPKDAKRLHTNDLLEALAKVDERAASDYATLCEFVHPNYGSNLLVSSGELSSGSIGIPSESLTKELSLAREAIERCAALDWNLVVSGTRHLSKIDNWITIASENGAKLSQLFSVRVGHSGDGKSKDTAIFFKKARTHNEAIQAFYRYLEQQGIELHERRLAGVEEGYIFDIVLTDRGPLWVKYRMGV
;
A
#
# COMPACT_ATOMS: atom_id res chain seq x y z
N MET A 1 -1.33 -30.02 4.73
CA MET A 1 -1.71 -28.60 4.74
C MET A 1 -2.23 -28.26 3.35
N LYS A 2 -3.52 -27.95 3.19
CA LYS A 2 -4.05 -27.59 1.87
C LYS A 2 -3.77 -26.12 1.60
N SER A 3 -2.56 -25.78 1.13
CA SER A 3 -2.31 -24.42 0.62
C SER A 3 -3.25 -24.06 -0.55
N GLU A 4 -3.82 -25.09 -1.19
CA GLU A 4 -4.88 -24.97 -2.21
C GLU A 4 -6.15 -24.26 -1.71
N GLU A 5 -6.50 -24.36 -0.41
CA GLU A 5 -7.68 -23.68 0.14
C GLU A 5 -7.42 -22.19 0.41
N TYR A 6 -6.16 -21.78 0.53
CA TYR A 6 -5.75 -20.42 0.83
C TYR A 6 -4.59 -19.91 -0.05
N PRO A 7 -4.78 -19.81 -1.38
CA PRO A 7 -3.71 -19.45 -2.29
C PRO A 7 -3.19 -18.02 -2.08
N LYS A 8 -4.05 -17.07 -1.70
CA LYS A 8 -3.62 -15.68 -1.46
C LYS A 8 -2.95 -15.53 -0.10
N LEU A 9 -3.46 -16.19 0.94
CA LEU A 9 -2.84 -16.19 2.25
C LEU A 9 -1.44 -16.83 2.21
N SER A 10 -1.29 -17.95 1.50
CA SER A 10 -0.01 -18.67 1.38
C SER A 10 1.10 -17.76 0.85
N ARG A 11 0.77 -16.90 -0.13
CA ARG A 11 1.70 -15.92 -0.70
C ARG A 11 2.27 -14.94 0.33
N LEU A 12 1.56 -14.63 1.41
CA LEU A 12 2.08 -13.77 2.48
C LEU A 12 3.21 -14.44 3.29
N MET A 13 3.27 -15.77 3.26
CA MET A 13 4.26 -16.58 3.97
C MET A 13 5.45 -16.99 3.10
N GLU A 14 5.29 -17.07 1.78
CA GLU A 14 6.27 -17.66 0.83
C GLU A 14 7.57 -16.87 0.60
N ASN A 15 7.85 -15.78 1.34
CA ASN A 15 8.98 -14.91 1.01
C ASN A 15 9.87 -14.55 2.21
N ASP A 16 10.46 -15.57 2.83
CA ASP A 16 11.37 -15.43 3.97
C ASP A 16 12.63 -14.60 3.67
N GLU A 17 13.14 -14.65 2.44
CA GLU A 17 14.27 -13.82 2.00
C GLU A 17 13.91 -12.33 1.99
N LEU A 18 12.73 -11.97 1.50
CA LEU A 18 12.25 -10.58 1.50
C LEU A 18 12.07 -10.07 2.94
N TRP A 19 11.65 -10.93 3.87
CA TRP A 19 11.60 -10.60 5.30
C TRP A 19 12.97 -10.49 5.95
N HIS A 20 13.98 -11.22 5.47
CA HIS A 20 15.36 -11.05 5.94
C HIS A 20 15.89 -9.65 5.62
N HIS A 21 15.62 -9.14 4.42
CA HIS A 21 16.01 -7.78 4.01
C HIS A 21 15.21 -6.68 4.71
N VAL A 22 13.94 -6.93 5.04
CA VAL A 22 13.10 -6.00 5.82
C VAL A 22 13.60 -5.83 7.26
N LYS A 23 14.31 -6.82 7.82
CA LYS A 23 14.88 -6.74 9.17
C LYS A 23 16.09 -5.80 9.25
N ASP A 24 16.80 -5.58 8.15
CA ASP A 24 17.91 -4.61 8.06
C ASP A 24 17.41 -3.25 7.55
N PHE A 25 16.39 -2.72 8.24
CA PHE A 25 15.77 -1.46 7.86
C PHE A 25 16.74 -0.27 8.01
N ASP A 26 17.65 -0.34 8.98
CA ASP A 26 18.62 0.73 9.25
C ASP A 26 19.60 0.91 8.07
N THR A 27 20.11 -0.18 7.48
CA THR A 27 20.96 -0.09 6.30
C THR A 27 20.21 0.50 5.09
N LEU A 28 18.92 0.18 4.92
CA LEU A 28 18.09 0.79 3.86
C LEU A 28 17.89 2.28 4.11
N LEU A 29 17.63 2.68 5.36
CA LEU A 29 17.47 4.07 5.76
C LEU A 29 18.75 4.87 5.52
N ASP A 30 19.90 4.35 5.93
CA ASP A 30 21.19 5.03 5.79
C ASP A 30 21.58 5.22 4.33
N ARG A 31 21.42 4.18 3.49
CA ARG A 31 21.65 4.27 2.04
C ARG A 31 20.77 5.34 1.40
N SER A 32 19.54 5.50 1.86
CA SER A 32 18.64 6.50 1.30
C SER A 32 18.92 7.91 1.78
N LYS A 33 19.24 8.09 3.06
CA LYS A 33 19.67 9.39 3.60
C LYS A 33 20.92 9.91 2.89
N ALA A 34 21.84 9.03 2.52
CA ALA A 34 23.04 9.38 1.75
C ALA A 34 22.74 10.01 0.37
N ARG A 35 21.52 9.83 -0.17
CA ARG A 35 21.08 10.44 -1.44
C ARG A 35 20.48 11.83 -1.26
N LEU A 36 20.28 12.31 -0.03
CA LEU A 36 19.72 13.62 0.23
C LEU A 36 20.78 14.72 0.11
N PRO A 37 20.39 15.92 -0.39
CA PRO A 37 21.28 17.07 -0.41
C PRO A 37 21.60 17.53 1.03
N LEU A 38 22.80 18.10 1.21
CA LEU A 38 23.18 18.72 2.47
C LEU A 38 22.23 19.88 2.79
N ASP A 39 21.63 19.86 3.98
CA ASP A 39 20.82 20.99 4.47
C ASP A 39 21.71 22.01 5.16
N GLU A 40 22.23 22.96 4.38
CA GLU A 40 23.03 24.09 4.87
C GLU A 40 22.15 25.24 5.42
N GLY A 41 20.83 25.03 5.53
CA GLY A 41 19.90 26.01 6.09
C GLY A 41 19.65 27.20 5.16
N GLY A 42 18.65 27.08 4.26
CA GLY A 42 18.20 28.25 3.47
C GLY A 42 17.46 27.92 2.19
N ASN A 43 17.63 26.72 1.64
CA ASN A 43 16.94 26.30 0.42
C ASN A 43 15.65 25.53 0.76
N GLU A 44 14.49 26.12 0.48
CA GLU A 44 13.18 25.50 0.72
C GLU A 44 13.00 24.18 -0.04
N THR A 45 13.57 24.05 -1.25
CA THR A 45 13.48 22.82 -2.04
C THR A 45 14.25 21.68 -1.36
N VAL A 46 15.43 21.97 -0.81
CA VAL A 46 16.23 21.01 -0.02
C VAL A 46 15.46 20.57 1.23
N LYS A 47 14.86 21.51 1.97
CA LYS A 47 14.00 21.18 3.13
C LYS A 47 12.82 20.29 2.74
N VAL A 48 12.19 20.54 1.58
CA VAL A 48 11.12 19.69 1.06
C VAL A 48 11.63 18.29 0.73
N ALA A 49 12.83 18.13 0.18
CA ALA A 49 13.43 16.80 -0.06
C ALA A 49 13.53 15.99 1.24
N HIS A 50 14.04 16.60 2.32
CA HIS A 50 14.14 15.97 3.64
C HIS A 50 12.76 15.61 4.22
N LEU A 51 11.78 16.52 4.15
CA LEU A 51 10.42 16.26 4.64
C LEU A 51 9.71 15.15 3.85
N LEU A 52 9.86 15.12 2.53
CA LEU A 52 9.31 14.06 1.68
C LEU A 52 9.97 12.71 1.97
N HIS A 53 11.29 12.71 2.23
CA HIS A 53 12.01 11.51 2.64
C HIS A 53 11.49 10.98 3.98
N GLU A 54 11.35 11.83 4.99
CA GLU A 54 10.77 11.44 6.28
C GLU A 54 9.36 10.87 6.14
N LEU A 55 8.51 11.50 5.31
CA LEU A 55 7.17 11.00 5.01
C LEU A 55 7.20 9.61 4.39
N ALA A 56 8.01 9.43 3.34
CA ALA A 56 8.12 8.17 2.62
C ALA A 56 8.62 7.05 3.54
N TYR A 57 9.67 7.33 4.32
CA TYR A 57 10.27 6.35 5.23
C TYR A 57 9.35 5.97 6.37
N ALA A 58 8.70 6.94 7.00
CA ALA A 58 7.76 6.68 8.08
C ALA A 58 6.60 5.78 7.62
N HIS A 59 6.03 6.10 6.44
CA HIS A 59 4.96 5.31 5.85
C HIS A 59 5.46 3.91 5.50
N PHE A 60 6.60 3.80 4.81
CA PHE A 60 7.16 2.52 4.40
C PHE A 60 7.45 1.61 5.60
N PHE A 61 8.09 2.15 6.64
CA PHE A 61 8.34 1.42 7.88
C PHE A 61 7.05 0.91 8.53
N SER A 62 6.04 1.78 8.67
CA SER A 62 4.74 1.42 9.23
C SER A 62 4.06 0.32 8.43
N THR A 63 4.11 0.40 7.09
CA THR A 63 3.62 -0.66 6.20
C THR A 63 4.31 -1.99 6.47
N LEU A 64 5.65 -2.01 6.57
CA LEU A 64 6.40 -3.24 6.84
C LEU A 64 6.03 -3.86 8.19
N VAL A 65 5.85 -3.04 9.22
CA VAL A 65 5.42 -3.53 10.55
C VAL A 65 4.02 -4.13 10.49
N PHE A 66 3.08 -3.49 9.80
CA PHE A 66 1.72 -4.05 9.64
C PHE A 66 1.71 -5.32 8.82
N ARG A 67 2.48 -5.40 7.75
CA ARG A 67 2.62 -6.62 6.95
C ARG A 67 3.28 -7.75 7.72
N PHE A 68 4.23 -7.45 8.60
CA PHE A 68 4.84 -8.46 9.46
C PHE A 68 3.79 -9.04 10.41
N LYS A 69 2.92 -8.19 10.98
CA LYS A 69 1.79 -8.66 11.79
C LYS A 69 0.80 -9.50 10.99
N THR A 70 0.41 -9.09 9.77
CA THR A 70 -0.50 -9.88 8.95
C THR A 70 0.09 -11.24 8.55
N ARG A 71 1.41 -11.32 8.33
CA ARG A 71 2.11 -12.60 8.16
C ARG A 71 2.02 -13.51 9.39
N GLU A 72 2.27 -13.00 10.59
CA GLU A 72 2.18 -13.82 11.80
C GLU A 72 0.74 -14.26 12.09
N ILE A 73 -0.25 -13.41 11.79
CA ILE A 73 -1.67 -13.80 11.84
C ILE A 73 -1.98 -14.90 10.82
N ALA A 74 -1.46 -14.79 9.59
CA ALA A 74 -1.62 -15.81 8.55
C ALA A 74 -1.05 -17.16 9.00
N ARG A 75 0.12 -17.19 9.64
CA ARG A 75 0.68 -18.41 10.26
C ARG A 75 -0.27 -19.01 11.28
N GLY A 76 -0.79 -18.18 12.18
CA GLY A 76 -1.79 -18.62 13.16
C GLY A 76 -3.07 -19.19 12.53
N ILE A 77 -3.52 -18.63 11.39
CA ILE A 77 -4.69 -19.13 10.65
C ILE A 77 -4.44 -20.56 10.15
N PHE A 78 -3.28 -20.83 9.54
CA PHE A 78 -2.92 -22.17 9.11
C PHE A 78 -2.82 -23.17 10.27
N ASP A 79 -2.26 -22.74 11.40
CA ASP A 79 -2.17 -23.57 12.60
C ASP A 79 -3.57 -23.86 13.16
N ALA A 80 -4.46 -22.87 13.23
CA ALA A 80 -5.82 -23.02 13.69
C ALA A 80 -6.65 -23.95 12.79
N GLU A 81 -6.50 -23.85 11.47
CA GLU A 81 -7.11 -24.77 10.51
C GLU A 81 -6.59 -26.20 10.68
N THR A 82 -5.28 -26.37 10.81
CA THR A 82 -4.65 -27.70 10.98
C THR A 82 -5.11 -28.39 12.27
N GLN A 83 -5.36 -27.61 13.32
CA GLN A 83 -5.83 -28.11 14.62
C GLN A 83 -7.36 -28.12 14.74
N CYS A 84 -8.10 -27.72 13.68
CA CYS A 84 -9.56 -27.56 13.71
C CYS A 84 -10.07 -26.66 14.86
N ASN A 85 -9.29 -25.64 15.24
CA ASN A 85 -9.65 -24.73 16.33
C ASN A 85 -10.42 -23.51 15.80
N LEU A 86 -11.75 -23.67 15.69
CA LEU A 86 -12.62 -22.65 15.10
C LEU A 86 -12.65 -21.33 15.88
N VAL A 87 -12.58 -21.37 17.21
CA VAL A 87 -12.57 -20.14 18.03
C VAL A 87 -11.34 -19.30 17.72
N VAL A 88 -10.18 -19.95 17.59
CA VAL A 88 -8.94 -19.26 17.22
C VAL A 88 -9.01 -18.79 15.77
N LEU A 89 -9.52 -19.61 14.85
CA LEU A 89 -9.66 -19.25 13.44
C LEU A 89 -10.48 -17.98 13.25
N PHE A 90 -11.67 -17.89 13.86
CA PHE A 90 -12.53 -16.71 13.72
C PHE A 90 -11.93 -15.46 14.39
N ASN A 91 -11.23 -15.62 15.52
CA ASN A 91 -10.50 -14.52 16.15
C ASN A 91 -9.39 -13.99 15.24
N LEU A 92 -8.63 -14.90 14.61
CA LEU A 92 -7.57 -14.52 13.69
C LEU A 92 -8.13 -13.95 12.39
N ALA A 93 -9.26 -14.44 11.88
CA ALA A 93 -9.95 -13.85 10.73
C ALA A 93 -10.35 -12.39 11.02
N ARG A 94 -10.95 -12.13 12.19
CA ARG A 94 -11.32 -10.78 12.64
C ARG A 94 -10.08 -9.90 12.78
N ALA A 95 -9.05 -10.37 13.47
CA ALA A 95 -7.80 -9.61 13.65
C ALA A 95 -7.12 -9.32 12.31
N PHE A 96 -7.11 -10.28 11.38
CA PHE A 96 -6.54 -10.09 10.05
C PHE A 96 -7.26 -8.97 9.31
N MET A 97 -8.58 -8.97 9.37
CA MET A 97 -9.40 -7.92 8.76
C MET A 97 -9.15 -6.53 9.36
N GLU A 98 -9.00 -6.41 10.69
CA GLU A 98 -8.65 -5.15 11.37
C GLU A 98 -7.27 -4.62 10.94
N HIS A 99 -6.30 -5.51 10.72
CA HIS A 99 -4.98 -5.13 10.22
C HIS A 99 -4.99 -4.74 8.75
N THR A 100 -5.76 -5.43 7.90
CA THR A 100 -5.98 -5.03 6.50
C THR A 100 -6.70 -3.68 6.42
N ALA A 101 -7.63 -3.41 7.33
CA ALA A 101 -8.30 -2.11 7.46
C ALA A 101 -7.32 -0.99 7.83
N SER A 102 -6.35 -1.27 8.72
CA SER A 102 -5.27 -0.34 9.06
C SER A 102 -4.42 0.01 7.84
N LEU A 103 -4.08 -0.98 7.01
CA LEU A 103 -3.36 -0.77 5.75
C LEU A 103 -4.18 0.08 4.77
N ALA A 104 -5.48 -0.20 4.61
CA ALA A 104 -6.37 0.57 3.75
C ALA A 104 -6.43 2.04 4.17
N PHE A 105 -6.60 2.29 5.47
CA PHE A 105 -6.60 3.64 6.04
C PHE A 105 -5.28 4.37 5.79
N GLN A 106 -4.14 3.73 6.06
CA GLN A 106 -2.83 4.33 5.85
C GLN A 106 -2.58 4.67 4.38
N ASN A 107 -3.01 3.79 3.47
CA ASN A 107 -2.82 3.98 2.03
C ASN A 107 -3.67 5.14 1.50
N GLN A 108 -4.95 5.22 1.90
CA GLN A 108 -5.81 6.37 1.54
C GLN A 108 -5.28 7.69 2.12
N ALA A 109 -4.70 7.67 3.32
CA ALA A 109 -4.06 8.85 3.88
C ALA A 109 -2.84 9.30 3.05
N LEU A 110 -2.03 8.35 2.57
CA LEU A 110 -0.89 8.63 1.69
C LEU A 110 -1.34 9.17 0.33
N GLU A 111 -2.34 8.54 -0.30
CA GLU A 111 -2.91 8.99 -1.57
C GLU A 111 -3.40 10.45 -1.45
N LYS A 112 -4.14 10.76 -0.38
CA LYS A 112 -4.59 12.11 -0.11
C LYS A 112 -3.43 13.08 0.10
N ALA A 113 -2.42 12.70 0.88
CA ALA A 113 -1.24 13.54 1.10
C ALA A 113 -0.50 13.84 -0.21
N VAL A 114 -0.31 12.82 -1.06
CA VAL A 114 0.34 12.97 -2.37
C VAL A 114 -0.47 13.91 -3.28
N SER A 115 -1.79 13.70 -3.38
CA SER A 115 -2.67 14.58 -4.17
C SER A 115 -2.64 16.02 -3.66
N ASP A 116 -2.75 16.21 -2.34
CA ASP A 116 -2.69 17.52 -1.73
C ASP A 116 -1.35 18.23 -1.99
N ILE A 117 -0.21 17.54 -1.80
CA ILE A 117 1.15 18.06 -2.02
C ILE A 117 1.35 18.48 -3.47
N GLU A 118 0.91 17.67 -4.44
CA GLU A 118 1.12 17.91 -5.87
C GLU A 118 0.54 19.26 -6.34
N THR A 119 -0.47 19.77 -5.65
CA THR A 119 -1.11 21.07 -5.95
C THR A 119 -0.43 22.27 -5.28
N LYS A 120 0.53 22.06 -4.38
CA LYS A 120 1.15 23.15 -3.60
C LYS A 120 2.42 23.67 -4.25
N GLN A 121 2.67 24.95 -4.09
CA GLN A 121 3.89 25.62 -4.58
C GLN A 121 4.60 26.43 -3.48
N VAL A 122 4.06 26.41 -2.26
CA VAL A 122 4.55 27.19 -1.11
C VAL A 122 5.00 26.22 -0.02
N PHE A 123 6.19 26.45 0.54
CA PHE A 123 6.83 25.58 1.53
C PHE A 123 5.91 25.25 2.71
N ASP A 124 5.34 26.27 3.36
CA ASP A 124 4.48 26.10 4.54
C ASP A 124 3.22 25.26 4.26
N GLN A 125 2.75 25.21 3.01
CA GLN A 125 1.62 24.36 2.64
C GLN A 125 2.05 22.90 2.47
N VAL A 126 3.22 22.67 1.89
CA VAL A 126 3.82 21.33 1.75
C VAL A 126 4.15 20.76 3.14
N ASP A 127 4.85 21.51 3.98
CA ASP A 127 5.22 21.12 5.34
C ASP A 127 3.99 20.75 6.18
N ARG A 128 2.93 21.57 6.15
CA ARG A 128 1.68 21.28 6.87
C ARG A 128 1.03 19.97 6.41
N THR A 129 0.98 19.72 5.10
CA THR A 129 0.41 18.46 4.57
C THR A 129 1.23 17.25 5.00
N ILE A 130 2.57 17.36 4.93
CA ILE A 130 3.48 16.30 5.36
C ILE A 130 3.31 16.00 6.86
N ARG A 131 3.31 17.03 7.71
CA ARG A 131 3.09 16.87 9.16
C ARG A 131 1.74 16.27 9.49
N LYS A 132 0.69 16.59 8.73
CA LYS A 132 -0.64 15.99 8.90
C LYS A 132 -0.62 14.49 8.60
N HIS A 133 0.04 14.08 7.53
CA HIS A 133 0.24 12.66 7.23
C HIS A 133 1.09 11.96 8.30
N ARG A 134 2.17 12.61 8.75
CA ARG A 134 3.03 12.07 9.81
C ARG A 134 2.24 11.78 11.08
N LYS A 135 1.36 12.70 11.51
CA LYS A 135 0.47 12.48 12.66
C LYS A 135 -0.44 11.25 12.48
N ILE A 136 -0.90 10.96 11.26
CA ILE A 136 -1.70 9.76 10.99
C ILE A 136 -0.86 8.51 11.19
N VAL A 137 0.35 8.47 10.63
CA VAL A 137 1.30 7.35 10.81
C VAL A 137 1.65 7.16 12.28
N ASP A 138 1.94 8.24 13.02
CA ASP A 138 2.25 8.15 14.45
C ASP A 138 1.06 7.60 15.26
N ARG A 139 -0.18 7.99 14.93
CA ARG A 139 -1.39 7.45 15.58
C ARG A 139 -1.63 5.98 15.26
N LEU A 140 -1.35 5.53 14.03
CA LEU A 140 -1.44 4.12 13.64
C LEU A 140 -0.37 3.27 14.32
N TYR A 141 0.85 3.82 14.48
CA TYR A 141 2.00 3.09 15.01
C TYR A 141 2.04 3.07 16.54
N TYR A 142 1.86 4.23 17.19
CA TYR A 142 1.98 4.40 18.64
C TYR A 142 0.64 4.57 19.36
N GLY A 143 -0.48 4.60 18.65
CA GLY A 143 -1.79 4.88 19.23
C GLY A 143 -2.11 3.97 20.41
N GLY A 144 -2.14 4.53 21.61
CA GLY A 144 -2.31 3.77 22.85
C GLY A 144 -1.70 4.46 24.05
N GLU A 145 -1.76 3.80 25.21
CA GLU A 145 -1.25 4.36 26.47
C GLU A 145 0.28 4.44 26.51
N SER A 146 0.97 3.58 25.75
CA SER A 146 2.42 3.50 25.71
C SER A 146 3.08 4.42 24.66
N GLY A 147 2.28 5.17 23.90
CA GLY A 147 2.75 6.04 22.82
C GLY A 147 3.08 7.49 23.24
N PRO A 148 3.57 8.32 22.31
CA PRO A 148 3.66 9.76 22.53
C PRO A 148 2.30 10.35 22.93
N LYS A 149 2.29 11.31 23.87
CA LYS A 149 1.05 11.90 24.43
C LYS A 149 0.06 12.42 23.37
N ASP A 150 0.56 12.84 22.21
CA ASP A 150 -0.24 13.41 21.13
C ASP A 150 -0.76 12.37 20.11
N ALA A 151 -0.30 11.11 20.20
CA ALA A 151 -0.68 10.02 19.31
C ALA A 151 -1.92 9.29 19.85
N LYS A 152 -3.10 9.92 19.73
CA LYS A 152 -4.36 9.28 20.14
C LYS A 152 -4.70 8.07 19.27
N ARG A 153 -5.16 6.98 19.91
CA ARG A 153 -5.66 5.78 19.20
C ARG A 153 -6.69 6.14 18.12
N LEU A 154 -6.65 5.41 17.01
CA LEU A 154 -7.70 5.43 16.00
C LEU A 154 -8.78 4.43 16.42
N HIS A 155 -10.05 4.73 16.11
CA HIS A 155 -11.13 3.80 16.42
C HIS A 155 -11.19 2.73 15.31
N THR A 156 -11.43 1.47 15.67
CA THR A 156 -11.49 0.36 14.69
C THR A 156 -12.52 0.64 13.59
N ASN A 157 -13.66 1.24 13.93
CA ASN A 157 -14.67 1.65 12.94
C ASN A 157 -14.12 2.63 11.88
N ASP A 158 -13.27 3.60 12.25
CA ASP A 158 -12.66 4.53 11.27
C ASP A 158 -11.79 3.76 10.26
N LEU A 159 -11.12 2.70 10.72
CA LEU A 159 -10.29 1.84 9.88
C LEU A 159 -11.16 0.96 8.98
N LEU A 160 -12.23 0.38 9.53
CA LEU A 160 -13.18 -0.44 8.77
C LEU A 160 -13.94 0.37 7.72
N GLU A 161 -14.25 1.63 7.98
CA GLU A 161 -14.80 2.56 6.98
C GLU A 161 -13.82 2.78 5.82
N ALA A 162 -12.52 2.85 6.10
CA ALA A 162 -11.52 2.91 5.03
C ALA A 162 -11.49 1.60 4.23
N LEU A 163 -11.56 0.44 4.88
CA LEU A 163 -11.63 -0.85 4.20
C LEU A 163 -12.89 -0.98 3.33
N ALA A 164 -14.04 -0.50 3.82
CA ALA A 164 -15.32 -0.55 3.11
C ALA A 164 -15.31 0.22 1.77
N LYS A 165 -14.44 1.22 1.62
CA LYS A 165 -14.27 1.96 0.35
C LYS A 165 -13.55 1.15 -0.73
N VAL A 166 -12.85 0.08 -0.35
CA VAL A 166 -12.11 -0.79 -1.27
C VAL A 166 -12.69 -2.22 -1.34
N ASP A 167 -13.52 -2.60 -0.37
CA ASP A 167 -14.34 -3.83 -0.38
C ASP A 167 -15.67 -3.59 0.35
N GLU A 168 -16.77 -3.51 -0.41
CA GLU A 168 -18.11 -3.21 0.11
C GLU A 168 -18.62 -4.23 1.14
N ARG A 169 -18.08 -5.46 1.12
CA ARG A 169 -18.46 -6.55 2.04
C ARG A 169 -17.80 -6.45 3.41
N ALA A 170 -16.80 -5.58 3.56
CA ALA A 170 -16.03 -5.48 4.79
C ALA A 170 -16.95 -5.31 6.01
N ALA A 171 -17.87 -4.35 5.98
CA ALA A 171 -18.75 -4.10 7.11
C ALA A 171 -19.57 -5.33 7.53
N SER A 172 -20.18 -6.06 6.57
CA SER A 172 -20.98 -7.25 6.86
C SER A 172 -20.14 -8.44 7.33
N ASP A 173 -18.97 -8.64 6.74
CA ASP A 173 -18.06 -9.73 7.12
C ASP A 173 -17.56 -9.53 8.55
N TYR A 174 -17.15 -8.30 8.88
CA TYR A 174 -16.68 -7.96 10.22
C TYR A 174 -17.76 -8.15 11.28
N ALA A 175 -18.98 -7.68 11.02
CA ALA A 175 -20.12 -7.86 11.91
C ALA A 175 -20.38 -9.35 12.16
N THR A 176 -20.38 -10.15 11.08
CA THR A 176 -20.57 -11.59 11.17
C THR A 176 -19.47 -12.26 12.00
N LEU A 177 -18.20 -11.92 11.77
CA LEU A 177 -17.10 -12.44 12.57
C LEU A 177 -17.23 -12.06 14.06
N CYS A 178 -17.70 -10.85 14.36
CA CYS A 178 -17.93 -10.41 15.73
C CYS A 178 -18.99 -11.26 16.45
N GLU A 179 -20.07 -11.64 15.78
CA GLU A 179 -21.12 -12.52 16.35
C GLU A 179 -20.57 -13.83 16.91
N PHE A 180 -19.44 -14.31 16.38
CA PHE A 180 -18.88 -15.62 16.73
C PHE A 180 -17.78 -15.57 17.80
N VAL A 181 -17.06 -14.46 17.95
CA VAL A 181 -15.89 -14.41 18.85
C VAL A 181 -15.79 -13.19 19.74
N HIS A 182 -16.56 -12.14 19.48
CA HIS A 182 -16.46 -10.92 20.26
C HIS A 182 -17.33 -11.02 21.53
N PRO A 183 -16.78 -10.79 22.74
CA PRO A 183 -17.46 -11.09 24.00
C PRO A 183 -18.74 -10.26 24.25
N ASN A 184 -18.87 -9.11 23.57
CA ASN A 184 -20.08 -8.28 23.61
C ASN A 184 -21.18 -8.71 22.63
N TYR A 185 -20.99 -9.81 21.90
CA TYR A 185 -21.96 -10.40 20.98
C TYR A 185 -22.36 -11.80 21.46
N GLY A 186 -23.31 -12.45 20.78
CA GLY A 186 -23.77 -13.81 21.07
C GLY A 186 -22.74 -14.92 20.78
N SER A 187 -21.46 -14.67 21.08
CA SER A 187 -20.25 -15.43 20.69
C SER A 187 -20.13 -16.87 21.20
N ASN A 188 -21.18 -17.40 21.81
CA ASN A 188 -21.20 -18.75 22.35
C ASN A 188 -21.63 -19.79 21.31
N LEU A 189 -22.15 -19.36 20.16
CA LEU A 189 -22.65 -20.23 19.10
C LEU A 189 -21.56 -21.10 18.42
N LEU A 190 -20.28 -20.72 18.53
CA LEU A 190 -19.16 -21.54 18.04
C LEU A 190 -18.89 -22.79 18.89
N VAL A 191 -19.23 -22.73 20.18
CA VAL A 191 -18.82 -23.72 21.19
C VAL A 191 -19.98 -24.29 21.99
N SER A 192 -21.22 -23.90 21.66
CA SER A 192 -22.42 -24.40 22.31
C SER A 192 -23.62 -24.42 21.37
N SER A 193 -24.57 -25.29 21.68
CA SER A 193 -25.86 -25.40 21.01
C SER A 193 -26.99 -25.58 22.03
N GLY A 194 -28.22 -25.25 21.67
CA GLY A 194 -29.37 -25.31 22.56
C GLY A 194 -29.58 -24.04 23.41
N GLU A 195 -30.33 -24.16 24.50
CA GLU A 195 -30.64 -23.01 25.37
C GLU A 195 -29.62 -22.85 26.50
N LEU A 196 -29.60 -21.65 27.09
CA LEU A 196 -28.83 -21.39 28.30
C LEU A 196 -29.30 -22.35 29.41
N SER A 197 -28.34 -23.01 30.07
CA SER A 197 -28.57 -24.00 31.15
C SER A 197 -29.10 -25.39 30.74
N SER A 198 -29.41 -25.64 29.46
CA SER A 198 -29.86 -26.95 28.97
C SER A 198 -29.21 -27.41 27.66
N GLY A 199 -28.33 -26.58 27.09
CA GLY A 199 -27.59 -26.85 25.86
C GLY A 199 -26.42 -27.83 25.98
N SER A 200 -25.79 -28.11 24.84
CA SER A 200 -24.55 -28.90 24.74
C SER A 200 -23.34 -27.99 24.54
N ILE A 201 -22.20 -28.35 25.14
CA ILE A 201 -20.91 -27.69 24.92
C ILE A 201 -20.08 -28.55 23.96
N GLY A 202 -19.50 -27.91 22.95
CA GLY A 202 -18.73 -28.55 21.89
C GLY A 202 -18.94 -27.84 20.55
N ILE A 203 -18.10 -28.15 19.58
CA ILE A 203 -18.26 -27.62 18.21
C ILE A 203 -19.48 -28.30 17.57
N PRO A 204 -20.54 -27.58 17.21
CA PRO A 204 -21.69 -28.19 16.56
C PRO A 204 -21.31 -28.62 15.14
N SER A 205 -21.34 -29.95 14.88
CA SER A 205 -20.70 -30.58 13.72
C SER A 205 -21.36 -30.34 12.36
N GLU A 206 -22.63 -29.93 12.33
CA GLU A 206 -23.40 -29.74 11.07
C GLU A 206 -23.81 -28.29 10.81
N SER A 207 -23.75 -27.39 11.81
CA SER A 207 -24.35 -26.05 11.70
C SER A 207 -23.40 -24.94 11.29
N LEU A 208 -22.07 -25.17 11.23
CA LEU A 208 -21.06 -24.11 11.05
C LEU A 208 -20.40 -24.08 9.66
N THR A 209 -20.85 -24.92 8.72
CA THR A 209 -20.24 -25.02 7.37
C THR A 209 -20.28 -23.68 6.62
N LYS A 210 -21.39 -22.94 6.76
CA LYS A 210 -21.59 -21.65 6.08
C LYS A 210 -20.70 -20.57 6.68
N GLU A 211 -20.64 -20.53 8.01
CA GLU A 211 -19.87 -19.58 8.80
C GLU A 211 -18.37 -19.80 8.58
N LEU A 212 -17.94 -21.06 8.53
CA LEU A 212 -16.57 -21.43 8.20
C LEU A 212 -16.21 -21.02 6.77
N SER A 213 -17.11 -21.23 5.80
CA SER A 213 -16.91 -20.74 4.42
C SER A 213 -16.74 -19.22 4.40
N LEU A 214 -17.60 -18.48 5.13
CA LEU A 214 -17.51 -17.02 5.22
C LEU A 214 -16.18 -16.57 5.82
N ALA A 215 -15.74 -17.19 6.91
CA ALA A 215 -14.46 -16.86 7.54
C ALA A 215 -13.28 -17.09 6.59
N ARG A 216 -13.25 -18.25 5.92
CA ARG A 216 -12.26 -18.61 4.89
C ARG A 216 -12.22 -17.60 3.75
N GLU A 217 -13.39 -17.25 3.22
CA GLU A 217 -13.49 -16.27 2.14
C GLU A 217 -13.04 -14.87 2.59
N ALA A 218 -13.40 -14.44 3.80
CA ALA A 218 -12.97 -13.15 4.34
C ALA A 218 -11.44 -13.11 4.51
N ILE A 219 -10.82 -14.20 4.97
CA ILE A 219 -9.37 -14.35 5.07
C ILE A 219 -8.71 -14.22 3.70
N GLU A 220 -9.17 -14.97 2.68
CA GLU A 220 -8.61 -14.91 1.33
C GLU A 220 -8.75 -13.54 0.68
N ARG A 221 -9.91 -12.89 0.87
CA ARG A 221 -10.12 -11.51 0.43
C ARG A 221 -9.16 -10.54 1.11
N CYS A 222 -9.01 -10.64 2.43
CA CYS A 222 -8.07 -9.81 3.18
C CYS A 222 -6.62 -10.02 2.71
N ALA A 223 -6.21 -11.24 2.40
CA ALA A 223 -4.89 -11.53 1.85
C ALA A 223 -4.68 -10.93 0.44
N ALA A 224 -5.69 -11.00 -0.43
CA ALA A 224 -5.65 -10.35 -1.73
C ALA A 224 -5.58 -8.82 -1.60
N LEU A 225 -6.34 -8.24 -0.69
CA LEU A 225 -6.37 -6.81 -0.41
C LEU A 225 -5.06 -6.30 0.19
N ASP A 226 -4.45 -7.02 1.16
CA ASP A 226 -3.12 -6.69 1.71
C ASP A 226 -2.12 -6.47 0.58
N TRP A 227 -2.01 -7.43 -0.34
CA TRP A 227 -1.12 -7.32 -1.49
C TRP A 227 -1.43 -6.09 -2.36
N ASN A 228 -2.70 -5.90 -2.73
CA ASN A 228 -3.11 -4.80 -3.60
C ASN A 228 -2.87 -3.43 -2.97
N LEU A 229 -3.14 -3.30 -1.67
CA LEU A 229 -2.91 -2.08 -0.90
C LEU A 229 -1.42 -1.74 -0.82
N VAL A 230 -0.55 -2.74 -0.66
CA VAL A 230 0.90 -2.55 -0.60
C VAL A 230 1.46 -2.14 -1.96
N VAL A 231 0.98 -2.75 -3.04
CA VAL A 231 1.32 -2.34 -4.41
C VAL A 231 0.87 -0.90 -4.66
N SER A 232 -0.36 -0.55 -4.28
CA SER A 232 -0.90 0.81 -4.41
C SER A 232 -0.08 1.82 -3.62
N GLY A 233 0.23 1.55 -2.34
CA GLY A 233 1.07 2.42 -1.52
C GLY A 233 2.47 2.60 -2.09
N THR A 234 3.07 1.54 -2.61
CA THR A 234 4.38 1.59 -3.28
C THR A 234 4.37 2.54 -4.47
N ARG A 235 3.29 2.59 -5.27
CA ARG A 235 3.18 3.56 -6.39
C ARG A 235 3.24 5.00 -5.91
N HIS A 236 2.56 5.32 -4.80
CA HIS A 236 2.62 6.64 -4.19
C HIS A 236 4.01 6.96 -3.63
N LEU A 237 4.67 5.99 -2.98
CA LEU A 237 6.04 6.15 -2.50
C LEU A 237 7.04 6.37 -3.64
N SER A 238 6.91 5.66 -4.77
CA SER A 238 7.75 5.89 -5.97
C SER A 238 7.55 7.31 -6.54
N LYS A 239 6.34 7.86 -6.46
CA LYS A 239 6.08 9.25 -6.84
C LYS A 239 6.75 10.24 -5.90
N ILE A 240 6.77 9.95 -4.59
CA ILE A 240 7.49 10.77 -3.61
C ILE A 240 9.00 10.68 -3.81
N ASP A 241 9.57 9.49 -4.02
CA ASP A 241 11.00 9.28 -4.31
C ASP A 241 11.43 10.05 -5.58
N ASN A 242 10.55 10.10 -6.59
CA ASN A 242 10.76 10.95 -7.75
C ASN A 242 10.84 12.45 -7.41
N TRP A 243 9.96 12.94 -6.54
CA TRP A 243 10.01 14.33 -6.09
C TRP A 243 11.24 14.60 -5.22
N ILE A 244 11.67 13.66 -4.38
CA ILE A 244 12.93 13.77 -3.63
C ILE A 244 14.08 13.94 -4.61
N THR A 245 14.17 13.08 -5.63
CA THR A 245 15.22 13.15 -6.67
C THR A 245 15.27 14.52 -7.34
N ILE A 246 14.11 15.04 -7.78
CA ILE A 246 14.01 16.36 -8.41
C ILE A 246 14.38 17.48 -7.43
N ALA A 247 13.95 17.39 -6.18
CA ALA A 247 14.25 18.39 -5.15
C ALA A 247 15.74 18.44 -4.79
N SER A 248 16.44 17.32 -4.95
CA SER A 248 17.87 17.18 -4.73
C SER A 248 18.73 17.77 -5.86
N GLU A 249 18.14 18.12 -7.01
CA GLU A 249 18.89 18.71 -8.14
C GLU A 249 19.29 20.16 -7.87
N ASN A 250 20.52 20.51 -8.27
CA ASN A 250 21.01 21.89 -8.20
C ASN A 250 20.11 22.84 -9.00
N GLY A 251 19.63 23.90 -8.34
CA GLY A 251 18.77 24.92 -8.95
C GLY A 251 17.29 24.54 -9.06
N ALA A 252 16.86 23.44 -8.44
CA ALA A 252 15.45 23.06 -8.38
C ALA A 252 14.59 24.12 -7.68
N LYS A 253 13.46 24.46 -8.29
CA LYS A 253 12.50 25.45 -7.78
C LYS A 253 11.24 24.75 -7.30
N LEU A 254 10.79 25.08 -6.09
CA LEU A 254 9.57 24.51 -5.50
C LEU A 254 8.34 24.62 -6.42
N SER A 255 8.18 25.75 -7.12
CA SER A 255 7.06 25.97 -8.06
C SER A 255 7.02 24.99 -9.23
N GLN A 256 8.10 24.27 -9.51
CA GLN A 256 8.22 23.28 -10.59
C GLN A 256 8.39 21.85 -10.08
N LEU A 257 8.51 21.66 -8.77
CA LEU A 257 8.88 20.39 -8.16
C LEU A 257 7.89 19.28 -8.52
N PHE A 258 6.60 19.57 -8.42
CA PHE A 258 5.53 18.58 -8.59
C PHE A 258 4.91 18.57 -10.00
N SER A 259 5.27 19.52 -10.87
CA SER A 259 4.75 19.57 -12.24
C SER A 259 5.32 18.43 -13.09
N VAL A 260 4.53 17.83 -13.99
CA VAL A 260 5.01 16.85 -14.97
C VAL A 260 5.13 17.50 -16.34
N ARG A 261 6.29 17.36 -16.98
CA ARG A 261 6.58 17.93 -18.29
C ARG A 261 6.16 16.97 -19.42
N VAL A 262 5.05 17.28 -20.10
CA VAL A 262 4.44 16.42 -21.15
C VAL A 262 5.00 16.63 -22.56
N GLY A 263 5.92 17.56 -22.77
CA GLY A 263 6.50 17.80 -24.10
C GLY A 263 7.30 16.59 -24.60
N HIS A 264 6.92 16.04 -25.75
CA HIS A 264 7.53 14.85 -26.35
C HIS A 264 8.02 15.07 -27.78
N SER A 265 8.82 14.11 -28.27
CA SER A 265 9.20 13.93 -29.67
C SER A 265 8.86 12.50 -30.12
N GLY A 266 8.80 12.25 -31.43
CA GLY A 266 8.45 10.94 -31.99
C GLY A 266 6.94 10.73 -32.10
N ASP A 267 6.53 9.83 -33.00
CA ASP A 267 5.12 9.47 -33.25
C ASP A 267 4.74 8.08 -32.73
N GLY A 268 5.72 7.32 -32.22
CA GLY A 268 5.52 6.02 -31.59
C GLY A 268 5.20 4.86 -32.54
N LYS A 269 5.28 5.04 -33.86
CA LYS A 269 4.92 3.96 -34.81
C LYS A 269 5.98 2.86 -34.90
N SER A 270 7.24 3.18 -34.62
CA SER A 270 8.34 2.22 -34.62
C SER A 270 9.34 2.52 -33.49
N LYS A 271 10.29 1.61 -33.30
CA LYS A 271 11.41 1.79 -32.36
C LYS A 271 12.19 3.08 -32.64
N ASP A 272 12.41 3.41 -33.91
CA ASP A 272 13.16 4.61 -34.34
C ASP A 272 12.40 5.91 -34.05
N THR A 273 11.07 5.88 -34.20
CA THR A 273 10.19 7.02 -33.94
C THR A 273 9.53 6.98 -32.56
N ALA A 274 10.06 6.16 -31.65
CA ALA A 274 9.51 5.96 -30.31
C ALA A 274 9.28 7.30 -29.59
N ILE A 275 8.11 7.40 -28.93
CA ILE A 275 7.74 8.58 -28.14
C ILE A 275 8.80 8.78 -27.05
N PHE A 276 9.31 10.01 -26.94
CA PHE A 276 10.35 10.37 -25.99
C PHE A 276 10.08 11.71 -25.32
N PHE A 277 10.00 11.70 -23.99
CA PHE A 277 9.75 12.88 -23.16
C PHE A 277 11.07 13.56 -22.76
N LYS A 278 11.73 14.22 -23.72
CA LYS A 278 13.07 14.82 -23.52
C LYS A 278 13.15 15.83 -22.36
N LYS A 279 12.03 16.44 -21.97
CA LYS A 279 11.97 17.43 -20.88
C LYS A 279 11.76 16.81 -19.51
N ALA A 280 11.44 15.52 -19.42
CA ALA A 280 11.33 14.82 -18.14
C ALA A 280 12.70 14.78 -17.45
N ARG A 281 12.72 15.08 -16.16
CA ARG A 281 13.93 15.13 -15.33
C ARG A 281 14.38 13.74 -14.90
N THR A 282 13.42 12.83 -14.76
CA THR A 282 13.66 11.46 -14.31
C THR A 282 12.95 10.44 -15.20
N HIS A 283 13.35 9.17 -15.07
CA HIS A 283 12.66 8.04 -15.68
C HIS A 283 11.18 7.96 -15.25
N ASN A 284 10.90 8.13 -13.95
CA ASN A 284 9.56 8.10 -13.40
C ASN A 284 8.69 9.26 -13.92
N GLU A 285 9.25 10.47 -14.05
CA GLU A 285 8.52 11.59 -14.66
C GLU A 285 8.21 11.33 -16.14
N ALA A 286 9.12 10.69 -16.88
CA ALA A 286 8.87 10.33 -18.28
C ALA A 286 7.73 9.31 -18.43
N ILE A 287 7.64 8.33 -17.52
CA ILE A 287 6.50 7.41 -17.45
C ILE A 287 5.19 8.16 -17.15
N GLN A 288 5.19 9.07 -16.17
CA GLN A 288 4.00 9.88 -15.85
C GLN A 288 3.58 10.76 -17.02
N ALA A 289 4.55 11.35 -17.73
CA ALA A 289 4.30 12.15 -18.93
C ALA A 289 3.68 11.31 -20.05
N PHE A 290 4.09 10.06 -20.21
CA PHE A 290 3.49 9.12 -21.15
C PHE A 290 2.03 8.80 -20.82
N TYR A 291 1.70 8.50 -19.56
CA TYR A 291 0.31 8.26 -19.17
C TYR A 291 -0.58 9.50 -19.38
N ARG A 292 -0.06 10.71 -19.07
CA ARG A 292 -0.77 11.97 -19.35
C ARG A 292 -0.95 12.20 -20.85
N TYR A 293 0.03 11.82 -21.68
CA TYR A 293 -0.11 11.87 -23.12
C TYR A 293 -1.25 10.97 -23.61
N LEU A 294 -1.33 9.73 -23.14
CA LEU A 294 -2.42 8.82 -23.52
C LEU A 294 -3.79 9.38 -23.14
N GLU A 295 -3.93 9.89 -21.92
CA GLU A 295 -5.16 10.53 -21.44
C GLU A 295 -5.55 11.74 -22.30
N GLN A 296 -4.61 12.64 -22.59
CA GLN A 296 -4.84 13.83 -23.43
C GLN A 296 -5.24 13.47 -24.86
N GLN A 297 -4.76 12.35 -25.38
CA GLN A 297 -5.10 11.86 -26.72
C GLN A 297 -6.37 10.99 -26.74
N GLY A 298 -6.95 10.68 -25.57
CA GLY A 298 -8.06 9.73 -25.44
C GLY A 298 -7.69 8.34 -25.97
N ILE A 299 -6.49 7.87 -25.63
CA ILE A 299 -5.97 6.55 -26.01
C ILE A 299 -6.10 5.62 -24.82
N GLU A 300 -6.73 4.46 -25.02
CA GLU A 300 -6.89 3.44 -23.98
C GLU A 300 -5.68 2.50 -24.00
N LEU A 301 -5.05 2.33 -22.83
CA LEU A 301 -3.96 1.38 -22.65
C LEU A 301 -4.52 0.00 -22.30
N HIS A 302 -4.18 -1.01 -23.09
CA HIS A 302 -4.50 -2.40 -22.79
C HIS A 302 -3.34 -3.11 -22.10
N GLU A 303 -2.12 -2.94 -22.60
CA GLU A 303 -0.94 -3.64 -22.08
C GLU A 303 0.34 -2.85 -22.33
N ARG A 304 1.37 -3.06 -21.50
CA ARG A 304 2.72 -2.54 -21.69
C ARG A 304 3.72 -3.67 -21.52
N ARG A 305 4.66 -3.81 -22.47
CA ARG A 305 5.70 -4.85 -22.47
C ARG A 305 7.07 -4.22 -22.68
N LEU A 306 8.06 -4.73 -21.93
CA LEU A 306 9.46 -4.40 -22.16
C LEU A 306 9.90 -4.97 -23.52
N ALA A 307 10.33 -4.08 -24.42
CA ALA A 307 10.79 -4.45 -25.76
C ALA A 307 12.31 -4.60 -25.85
N GLY A 308 13.07 -3.88 -25.01
CA GLY A 308 14.53 -4.00 -24.94
C GLY A 308 15.21 -2.87 -24.18
N VAL A 309 16.51 -3.04 -23.94
CA VAL A 309 17.38 -2.05 -23.29
C VAL A 309 18.60 -1.83 -24.16
N GLU A 310 18.74 -0.64 -24.74
CA GLU A 310 19.79 -0.33 -25.73
C GLU A 310 20.20 1.14 -25.62
N GLU A 311 21.51 1.41 -25.79
CA GLU A 311 22.08 2.78 -25.84
C GLU A 311 21.70 3.69 -24.64
N GLY A 312 21.50 3.09 -23.46
CA GLY A 312 21.09 3.82 -22.26
C GLY A 312 19.60 4.18 -22.22
N TYR A 313 18.78 3.51 -23.04
CA TYR A 313 17.32 3.64 -23.05
C TYR A 313 16.63 2.32 -22.80
N ILE A 314 15.50 2.39 -22.11
CA ILE A 314 14.52 1.32 -21.98
C ILE A 314 13.43 1.59 -23.03
N PHE A 315 13.14 0.60 -23.87
CA PHE A 315 12.08 0.65 -24.86
C PHE A 315 10.93 -0.24 -24.42
N ASP A 316 9.72 0.30 -24.49
CA ASP A 316 8.50 -0.46 -24.29
C ASP A 316 7.60 -0.40 -25.53
N ILE A 317 6.86 -1.49 -25.72
CA ILE A 317 5.72 -1.54 -26.63
C ILE A 317 4.45 -1.48 -25.77
N VAL A 318 3.59 -0.52 -26.08
CA VAL A 318 2.33 -0.26 -25.39
C VAL A 318 1.20 -0.59 -26.35
N LEU A 319 0.42 -1.61 -26.02
CA LEU A 319 -0.75 -2.02 -26.79
C LEU A 319 -1.93 -1.13 -26.41
N THR A 320 -2.54 -0.50 -27.42
CA THR A 320 -3.67 0.43 -27.24
C THR A 320 -4.82 0.13 -28.18
N ASP A 321 -5.95 0.78 -27.96
CA ASP A 321 -7.12 0.77 -28.85
C ASP A 321 -6.80 1.29 -30.28
N ARG A 322 -5.70 2.06 -30.42
CA ARG A 322 -5.22 2.62 -31.70
C ARG A 322 -4.04 1.87 -32.30
N GLY A 323 -3.71 0.71 -31.76
CA GLY A 323 -2.55 -0.10 -32.17
C GLY A 323 -1.33 0.05 -31.24
N PRO A 324 -0.21 -0.60 -31.56
CA PRO A 324 0.98 -0.56 -30.72
C PRO A 324 1.70 0.79 -30.80
N LEU A 325 2.08 1.33 -29.64
CA LEU A 325 2.94 2.50 -29.51
C LEU A 325 4.30 2.10 -28.94
N TRP A 326 5.36 2.57 -29.60
CA TRP A 326 6.72 2.51 -29.11
C TRP A 326 7.02 3.74 -28.26
N VAL A 327 7.53 3.51 -27.05
CA VAL A 327 7.95 4.57 -26.14
C VAL A 327 9.34 4.24 -25.60
N LYS A 328 10.17 5.26 -25.43
CA LYS A 328 11.52 5.11 -24.86
C LYS A 328 11.73 6.01 -23.66
N TYR A 329 12.47 5.50 -22.69
CA TYR A 329 12.80 6.19 -21.46
C TYR A 329 14.31 6.16 -21.27
N ARG A 330 14.90 7.30 -20.90
CA ARG A 330 16.32 7.32 -20.53
C ARG A 330 16.50 6.52 -19.25
N MET A 331 17.51 5.65 -19.22
CA MET A 331 17.96 5.04 -17.97
C MET A 331 18.53 6.13 -17.08
N GLY A 332 18.07 6.23 -15.83
CA GLY A 332 18.74 7.06 -14.84
C GLY A 332 20.18 6.58 -14.65
N VAL A 333 21.11 7.51 -14.45
CA VAL A 333 22.45 7.21 -13.95
C VAL A 333 22.35 6.95 -12.45
#